data_AF-A0A961HC25-F1
#
_entry.id   AF-A0A961HC25-F1
#
_cell.length_a   1.000
_cell.length_b   1.000
_cell.length_c   1.000
_cell.angle_alpha   90.00
_cell.angle_beta   90.00
_cell.angle_gamma   90.00
#
_symmetry.space_group_name_H-M   'P 1'
#
loop_
_entity.id
_entity.type
_entity.pdbx_description
1 polymer ?
#
loop_
_entity_poly.entity_id
_entity_poly.type
_entity_poly.pdbx_seq_one_letter_code
_entity_poly.pdbx_strand_id
1 'polypeptide(L)'
;ATVDLVGPQLVHQLVDRAPSVVAVANDLTDGDKSLLTFINDVQDQINRRRSLLKEQGVSTIEEYRSRASADQTPMSDLIIIVEGRSRLANHNGRPLDSIMSKVLADGAALGIYLWYFDADVPESEGGLREKSGVLDDCADTFAQRIAHQTDASTSRLVVGSDEASLISTAGEGLLRTAGSGAAVRFRVAAPDAEATIVTAPPVKLPEDAGKRFWKTMVVGSR
;
A
#
# COMPACT_ATOMS: atom_id res chain seq x y z
N ALA A 1 -8.02 6.42 -32.16
CA ALA A 1 -6.89 5.79 -31.47
C ALA A 1 -7.46 4.75 -30.52
N THR A 2 -7.29 3.47 -30.85
CA THR A 2 -7.60 2.34 -29.98
C THR A 2 -6.55 2.34 -28.87
N VAL A 3 -6.95 2.64 -27.64
CA VAL A 3 -6.06 2.62 -26.48
C VAL A 3 -6.27 1.26 -25.81
N ASP A 4 -5.24 0.42 -25.88
CA ASP A 4 -5.27 -0.92 -25.30
C ASP A 4 -5.38 -0.86 -23.78
N LEU A 5 -6.26 -1.72 -23.25
CA LEU A 5 -6.45 -1.91 -21.83
C LEU A 5 -5.32 -2.77 -21.30
N VAL A 6 -4.35 -2.14 -20.64
CA VAL A 6 -3.27 -2.87 -19.99
C VAL A 6 -3.76 -3.27 -18.61
N GLY A 7 -4.00 -4.57 -18.41
CA GLY A 7 -4.26 -5.13 -17.07
C GLY A 7 -3.09 -4.82 -16.12
N PRO A 8 -3.27 -4.97 -14.79
CA PRO A 8 -2.19 -4.82 -13.82
C PRO A 8 -0.95 -5.59 -14.31
N GLN A 9 0.12 -4.84 -14.60
CA GLN A 9 1.37 -5.46 -14.98
C GLN A 9 2.01 -6.04 -13.73
N LEU A 10 2.43 -7.30 -13.82
CA LEU A 10 3.28 -7.91 -12.83
C LEU A 10 4.66 -7.24 -12.95
N VAL A 11 4.91 -6.20 -12.16
CA VAL A 11 6.19 -5.46 -12.18
C VAL A 11 7.31 -6.27 -11.49
N HIS A 12 6.94 -7.33 -10.77
CA HIS A 12 7.87 -8.22 -10.09
C HIS A 12 7.91 -9.56 -10.83
N GLN A 13 9.10 -10.00 -11.24
CA GLN A 13 9.29 -11.38 -11.70
C GLN A 13 8.89 -12.34 -10.58
N LEU A 14 8.27 -13.46 -10.95
CA LEU A 14 8.16 -14.62 -10.06
C LEU A 14 9.58 -14.98 -9.60
N VAL A 15 9.89 -14.64 -8.36
CA VAL A 15 11.20 -14.87 -7.80
C VAL A 15 11.25 -16.34 -7.40
N ASP A 16 12.22 -17.12 -7.93
CA ASP A 16 12.46 -18.53 -7.56
C ASP A 16 12.75 -18.72 -6.06
N ARG A 17 12.90 -17.63 -5.31
CA ARG A 17 13.06 -17.58 -3.85
C ARG A 17 12.16 -16.50 -3.27
N ALA A 18 11.60 -16.77 -2.09
CA ALA A 18 10.84 -15.79 -1.35
C ALA A 18 11.65 -14.48 -1.15
N PRO A 19 11.01 -13.30 -1.22
CA PRO A 19 11.67 -12.03 -0.95
C PRO A 19 12.40 -12.06 0.39
N SER A 20 13.56 -11.42 0.47
CA SER A 20 14.29 -11.33 1.73
C SER A 20 13.50 -10.54 2.76
N VAL A 21 13.15 -11.18 3.87
CA VAL A 21 12.48 -10.54 5.00
C VAL A 21 13.54 -9.86 5.86
N VAL A 22 13.45 -8.53 5.98
CA VAL A 22 14.44 -7.72 6.72
C VAL A 22 14.11 -7.65 8.21
N ALA A 23 12.82 -7.52 8.54
CA ALA A 23 12.34 -7.48 9.91
C ALA A 23 10.89 -7.98 9.97
N VAL A 24 10.49 -8.53 11.12
CA VAL A 24 9.11 -8.94 11.42
C VAL A 24 8.80 -8.53 12.84
N ALA A 25 7.62 -7.95 13.04
CA ALA A 25 7.09 -7.61 14.35
C ALA A 25 5.63 -8.04 14.41
N ASN A 26 5.32 -9.01 15.27
CA ASN A 26 4.01 -9.64 15.42
C ASN A 26 3.51 -9.51 16.87
N ASP A 27 2.24 -9.81 17.09
CA ASP A 27 1.60 -9.81 18.42
C ASP A 27 1.81 -8.51 19.20
N LEU A 28 1.84 -7.40 18.46
CA LEU A 28 2.13 -6.08 18.98
C LEU A 28 1.02 -5.62 19.94
N THR A 29 1.43 -5.29 21.16
CA THR A 29 0.58 -4.61 22.14
C THR A 29 1.08 -3.20 22.38
N ASP A 30 0.25 -2.36 23.01
CA ASP A 30 0.67 -1.03 23.41
C ASP A 30 1.93 -1.04 24.28
N GLY A 31 2.95 -0.28 23.86
CA GLY A 31 4.23 -0.13 24.56
C GLY A 31 5.25 -1.21 24.21
N ASP A 32 4.96 -2.06 23.24
CA ASP A 32 5.87 -3.11 22.80
C ASP A 32 7.14 -2.51 22.18
N LYS A 33 8.29 -2.93 22.72
CA LYS A 33 9.60 -2.55 22.20
C LYS A 33 9.79 -3.02 20.76
N SER A 34 9.14 -4.11 20.38
CA SER A 34 9.20 -4.68 19.02
C SER A 34 8.65 -3.71 17.98
N LEU A 35 7.56 -2.98 18.32
CA LEU A 35 7.02 -1.92 17.45
C LEU A 35 8.01 -0.76 17.31
N LEU A 36 8.62 -0.33 18.42
CA LEU A 36 9.61 0.75 18.38
C LEU A 36 10.87 0.35 17.60
N THR A 37 11.36 -0.87 17.76
CA THR A 37 12.47 -1.41 16.99
C THR A 37 12.13 -1.42 15.50
N PHE A 38 10.96 -1.94 15.13
CA PHE A 38 10.51 -1.93 13.74
C PHE A 38 10.44 -0.52 13.15
N ILE A 39 9.90 0.45 13.90
CA ILE A 39 9.83 1.85 13.47
C ILE A 39 11.24 2.42 13.28
N ASN A 40 12.18 2.13 14.18
CA ASN A 40 13.57 2.56 14.06
C ASN A 40 14.26 1.92 12.84
N ASP A 41 14.05 0.62 12.59
CA ASP A 41 14.59 -0.07 11.42
C ASP A 41 14.11 0.58 10.12
N VAL A 42 12.81 0.90 10.03
CA VAL A 42 12.25 1.64 8.87
C VAL A 42 12.88 3.03 8.74
N GLN A 43 13.01 3.75 9.85
CA GLN A 43 13.60 5.09 9.87
C GLN A 43 15.08 5.07 9.44
N ASP A 44 15.82 4.04 9.81
CA ASP A 44 17.21 3.82 9.41
C ASP A 44 17.32 3.51 7.91
N GLN A 45 16.39 2.71 7.36
CA GLN A 45 16.33 2.49 5.91
C GLN A 45 16.05 3.78 5.15
N ILE A 46 15.11 4.61 5.61
CA ILE A 46 14.84 5.93 5.02
C ILE A 46 16.10 6.81 5.03
N ASN A 47 16.77 6.89 6.18
CA ASN A 47 17.96 7.73 6.34
C ASN A 47 19.12 7.23 5.48
N ARG A 48 19.39 5.92 5.48
CA ARG A 48 20.43 5.28 4.67
C ARG A 48 20.24 5.56 3.19
N ARG A 49 19.01 5.41 2.69
CA ARG A 49 18.71 5.65 1.27
C ARG A 49 18.81 7.13 0.93
N ARG A 50 18.32 8.05 1.77
CA ARG A 50 18.49 9.50 1.56
C ARG A 50 19.96 9.90 1.50
N SER A 51 20.79 9.41 2.42
CA SER A 51 22.23 9.69 2.42
C SER A 51 22.88 9.17 1.14
N LEU A 52 22.57 7.94 0.72
CA LEU A 52 23.07 7.35 -0.52
C LEU A 52 22.70 8.21 -1.75
N LEU A 53 21.43 8.58 -1.91
CA LEU A 53 21.01 9.40 -3.05
C LEU A 53 21.72 10.75 -3.07
N LYS A 54 21.88 11.36 -1.89
CA LYS A 54 22.62 12.63 -1.73
C LYS A 54 24.10 12.48 -2.10
N GLU A 55 24.77 11.43 -1.64
CA GLU A 55 26.18 11.14 -1.95
C GLU A 55 26.40 10.93 -3.46
N GLN A 56 25.40 10.37 -4.14
CA GLN A 56 25.44 10.09 -5.58
C GLN A 56 24.91 11.24 -6.44
N GLY A 57 24.47 12.34 -5.82
CA GLY A 57 23.95 13.52 -6.52
C GLY A 57 22.71 13.21 -7.37
N VAL A 58 21.83 12.35 -6.87
CA VAL A 58 20.58 11.93 -7.50
C VAL A 58 19.39 12.21 -6.59
N SER A 59 18.20 12.32 -7.18
CA SER A 59 16.97 12.70 -6.47
C SER A 59 16.03 11.53 -6.20
N THR A 60 16.12 10.46 -7.00
CA THR A 60 15.28 9.25 -6.82
C THR A 60 16.08 7.97 -6.94
N ILE A 61 15.51 6.89 -6.42
CA ILE A 61 16.07 5.55 -6.51
C ILE A 61 16.15 5.04 -7.96
N GLU A 62 15.22 5.44 -8.83
CA GLU A 62 15.25 5.10 -10.25
C GLU A 62 16.44 5.75 -10.93
N GLU A 63 16.69 7.03 -10.61
CA GLU A 63 17.84 7.75 -11.12
C GLU A 63 19.14 7.10 -10.63
N TYR A 64 19.22 6.73 -9.35
CA TYR A 64 20.34 5.97 -8.80
C TYR A 64 20.57 4.65 -9.55
N ARG A 65 19.53 3.85 -9.75
CA ARG A 65 19.59 2.56 -10.47
C ARG A 65 20.01 2.74 -11.93
N SER A 66 19.56 3.82 -12.58
CA SER A 66 19.93 4.12 -13.97
C SER A 66 21.42 4.45 -14.16
N ARG A 67 22.08 4.92 -13.09
CA ARG A 67 23.51 5.25 -13.05
C ARG A 67 24.39 4.12 -12.50
N ALA A 68 23.79 3.07 -11.94
CA ALA A 68 24.54 1.94 -11.40
C ALA A 68 25.29 1.22 -12.52
N SER A 69 26.57 0.92 -12.30
CA SER A 69 27.36 0.10 -13.23
C SER A 69 26.84 -1.34 -13.24
N ALA A 70 27.05 -2.08 -14.35
CA ALA A 70 26.61 -3.47 -14.48
C ALA A 70 27.10 -4.39 -13.34
N ASP A 71 28.23 -4.04 -12.70
CA ASP A 71 28.84 -4.79 -11.59
C ASP A 71 28.31 -4.40 -10.20
N GLN A 72 27.46 -3.36 -10.08
CA GLN A 72 26.84 -2.97 -8.83
C GLN A 72 25.49 -3.65 -8.66
N THR A 73 25.28 -4.34 -7.53
CA THR A 73 23.95 -4.82 -7.16
C THR A 73 23.03 -3.61 -6.96
N PRO A 74 22.00 -3.42 -7.80
CA PRO A 74 21.08 -2.30 -7.66
C PRO A 74 20.36 -2.41 -6.33
N MET A 75 20.08 -1.25 -5.71
CA MET A 75 19.37 -1.25 -4.44
C MET A 75 17.93 -1.76 -4.63
N SER A 76 17.59 -2.86 -3.96
CA SER A 76 16.26 -3.48 -4.01
C SER A 76 15.18 -2.57 -3.43
N ASP A 77 13.94 -2.75 -3.88
CA ASP A 77 12.78 -2.13 -3.25
C ASP A 77 12.56 -2.67 -1.83
N LEU A 78 12.03 -1.83 -0.95
CA LEU A 78 11.60 -2.21 0.39
C LEU A 78 10.08 -2.09 0.46
N ILE A 79 9.40 -3.19 0.73
CA ILE A 79 7.94 -3.19 0.94
C ILE A 79 7.69 -3.32 2.43
N ILE A 80 7.00 -2.33 2.99
CA ILE A 80 6.54 -2.31 4.36
C ILE A 80 5.11 -2.81 4.36
N ILE A 81 4.85 -3.87 5.11
CA ILE A 81 3.52 -4.44 5.26
C ILE A 81 3.06 -4.15 6.68
N VAL A 82 1.89 -3.51 6.81
CA VAL A 82 1.25 -3.24 8.09
C VAL A 82 -0.13 -3.88 8.05
N GLU A 83 -0.40 -4.78 8.98
CA GLU A 83 -1.71 -5.43 9.14
C GLU A 83 -2.31 -5.08 10.50
N GLY A 84 -3.60 -4.74 10.52
CA GLY A 84 -4.39 -4.63 11.75
C GLY A 84 -3.99 -3.45 12.65
N ARG A 85 -3.52 -2.34 12.08
CA ARG A 85 -3.17 -1.13 12.84
C ARG A 85 -4.36 -0.60 13.64
N SER A 86 -5.61 -0.78 13.17
CA SER A 86 -6.84 -0.44 13.93
C SER A 86 -6.86 -1.03 15.35
N ARG A 87 -6.18 -2.16 15.57
CA ARG A 87 -6.14 -2.88 16.85
C ARG A 87 -5.14 -2.32 17.86
N LEU A 88 -4.28 -1.39 17.44
CA LEU A 88 -3.31 -0.72 18.31
C LEU A 88 -3.96 0.55 18.90
N ALA A 89 -4.55 0.44 20.10
CA ALA A 89 -5.36 1.51 20.68
C ALA A 89 -4.55 2.54 21.51
N ASN A 90 -4.92 3.81 21.34
CA ASN A 90 -4.70 4.93 22.27
C ASN A 90 -3.33 5.61 22.41
N HIS A 91 -2.14 5.01 22.36
CA HIS A 91 -0.90 5.85 22.39
C HIS A 91 0.30 5.35 21.58
N ASN A 92 0.35 4.08 21.13
CA ASN A 92 1.50 3.56 20.37
C ASN A 92 1.27 3.46 18.86
N GLY A 93 0.04 3.68 18.39
CA GLY A 93 -0.24 3.85 16.96
C GLY A 93 0.39 5.12 16.38
N ARG A 94 0.56 6.20 17.17
CA ARG A 94 1.04 7.50 16.65
C ARG A 94 2.47 7.46 16.08
N PRO A 95 3.45 6.80 16.72
CA PRO A 95 4.76 6.56 16.10
C PRO A 95 4.67 5.81 14.76
N LEU A 96 3.82 4.77 14.68
CA LEU A 96 3.59 4.01 13.45
C LEU A 96 2.94 4.89 12.37
N ASP A 97 1.91 5.65 12.73
CA ASP A 97 1.23 6.63 11.90
C ASP A 97 2.20 7.66 11.31
N SER A 98 3.15 8.15 12.12
CA SER A 98 4.16 9.11 11.68
C SER A 98 5.11 8.50 10.65
N ILE A 99 5.59 7.27 10.88
CA ILE A 99 6.49 6.62 9.92
C ILE A 99 5.75 6.23 8.64
N MET A 100 4.50 5.74 8.73
CA MET A 100 3.65 5.49 7.56
C MET A 100 3.42 6.76 6.75
N SER A 101 3.12 7.89 7.40
CA SER A 101 2.94 9.18 6.73
C SER A 101 4.19 9.64 5.97
N LYS A 102 5.39 9.43 6.55
CA LYS A 102 6.67 9.71 5.87
C LYS A 102 6.88 8.82 4.65
N VAL A 103 6.58 7.52 4.77
CA VAL A 103 6.68 6.58 3.64
C VAL A 103 5.67 6.93 2.55
N LEU A 104 4.46 7.34 2.92
CA LEU A 104 3.47 7.84 1.98
C LEU A 104 3.98 9.12 1.28
N ALA A 105 4.58 10.07 1.98
CA ALA A 105 5.06 11.29 1.35
C ALA A 105 6.26 11.05 0.40
N ASP A 106 7.30 10.37 0.89
CA ASP A 106 8.62 10.36 0.25
C ASP A 106 9.09 8.97 -0.19
N GLY A 107 8.38 7.91 0.18
CA GLY A 107 8.85 6.53 0.02
C GLY A 107 9.16 6.15 -1.42
N ALA A 108 8.34 6.60 -2.37
CA ALA A 108 8.52 6.29 -3.79
C ALA A 108 9.90 6.75 -4.31
N ALA A 109 10.33 7.98 -3.98
CA ALA A 109 11.64 8.49 -4.37
C ALA A 109 12.79 7.68 -3.74
N LEU A 110 12.53 6.97 -2.64
CA LEU A 110 13.49 6.12 -1.95
C LEU A 110 13.37 4.63 -2.32
N GLY A 111 12.43 4.22 -3.17
CA GLY A 111 12.12 2.81 -3.44
C GLY A 111 11.58 2.07 -2.21
N ILE A 112 10.82 2.77 -1.37
CA ILE A 112 10.15 2.25 -0.18
C ILE A 112 8.64 2.36 -0.38
N TYR A 113 7.94 1.25 -0.24
CA TYR A 113 6.51 1.14 -0.52
C TYR A 113 5.75 0.67 0.71
N LEU A 114 4.48 1.07 0.83
CA LEU A 114 3.61 0.70 1.95
C LEU A 114 2.40 -0.07 1.45
N TRP A 115 2.22 -1.26 2.00
CA TRP A 115 0.99 -2.04 1.92
C TRP A 115 0.32 -2.05 3.28
N TYR A 116 -0.89 -1.54 3.32
CA TYR A 116 -1.68 -1.42 4.54
C TYR A 116 -2.90 -2.32 4.44
N PHE A 117 -3.08 -3.19 5.43
CA PHE A 117 -4.18 -4.13 5.52
C PHE A 117 -4.94 -3.88 6.83
N ASP A 118 -6.26 -3.78 6.75
CA ASP A 118 -7.10 -3.75 7.94
C ASP A 118 -8.40 -4.52 7.72
N ALA A 119 -8.89 -5.16 8.77
CA ALA A 119 -10.17 -5.87 8.70
C ALA A 119 -11.35 -4.90 8.86
N ASP A 120 -11.15 -3.89 9.71
CA ASP A 120 -12.12 -2.85 10.02
C ASP A 120 -11.45 -1.49 9.81
N VAL A 121 -12.12 -0.57 9.12
CA VAL A 121 -11.71 0.84 9.19
C VAL A 121 -12.22 1.37 10.53
N PRO A 122 -11.39 2.10 11.30
CA PRO A 122 -11.87 2.69 12.55
C PRO A 122 -13.08 3.59 12.28
N GLU A 123 -14.23 3.21 12.83
CA GLU A 123 -15.41 4.08 12.83
C GLU A 123 -15.07 5.36 13.60
N SER A 124 -15.42 6.51 13.02
CA SER A 124 -15.43 7.78 13.77
C SER A 124 -16.57 7.73 14.79
N GLU A 125 -16.33 7.18 15.98
CA GLU A 125 -17.34 7.16 17.04
C GLU A 125 -17.79 8.61 17.36
N GLY A 126 -19.11 8.81 17.29
CA GLY A 126 -19.73 10.11 17.51
C GLY A 126 -19.51 10.63 18.92
N GLY A 127 -18.61 11.61 19.05
CA GLY A 127 -18.46 12.38 20.28
C GLY A 127 -17.03 12.88 20.48
N LEU A 128 -16.82 14.16 20.18
CA LEU A 128 -15.54 14.89 20.29
C LEU A 128 -14.45 14.36 19.34
N ARG A 129 -14.18 15.20 18.34
CA ARG A 129 -13.25 15.03 17.23
C ARG A 129 -11.79 15.02 17.70
N GLU A 130 -11.40 14.08 18.56
CA GLU A 130 -10.01 13.82 18.91
C GLU A 130 -9.34 13.03 17.78
N LYS A 131 -9.09 13.75 16.69
CA LYS A 131 -8.20 13.42 15.57
C LYS A 131 -8.48 12.07 14.90
N SER A 132 -9.33 12.14 13.87
CA SER A 132 -9.09 11.58 12.52
C SER A 132 -7.94 10.56 12.51
N GLY A 133 -8.28 9.28 12.47
CA GLY A 133 -7.27 8.26 12.25
C GLY A 133 -6.55 8.56 10.93
N VAL A 134 -5.29 8.17 10.78
CA VAL A 134 -4.50 8.40 9.55
C VAL A 134 -5.28 8.05 8.28
N LEU A 135 -6.15 7.05 8.33
CA LEU A 135 -6.96 6.59 7.20
C LEU A 135 -8.03 7.60 6.73
N ASP A 136 -8.58 8.43 7.61
CA ASP A 136 -9.64 9.40 7.27
C ASP A 136 -9.10 10.53 6.38
N ASP A 137 -7.83 10.91 6.57
CA ASP A 137 -7.15 11.95 5.77
C ASP A 137 -6.24 11.36 4.66
N CYS A 138 -5.89 10.06 4.73
CA CYS A 138 -4.92 9.44 3.82
C CYS A 138 -5.50 8.60 2.69
N ALA A 139 -6.82 8.36 2.60
CA ALA A 139 -7.38 7.54 1.51
C ALA A 139 -6.94 8.03 0.11
N ASP A 140 -6.84 9.34 -0.11
CA ASP A 140 -6.36 9.91 -1.38
C ASP A 140 -4.83 9.89 -1.54
N THR A 141 -4.09 9.61 -0.47
CA THR A 141 -2.63 9.45 -0.53
C THR A 141 -2.21 8.08 -1.04
N PHE A 142 -3.09 7.08 -0.94
CA PHE A 142 -2.89 5.74 -1.50
C PHE A 142 -3.24 5.73 -2.98
N ALA A 143 -2.28 5.30 -3.78
CA ALA A 143 -2.45 5.22 -5.21
C ALA A 143 -3.34 4.05 -5.66
N GLN A 144 -3.40 2.99 -4.86
CA GLN A 144 -4.22 1.83 -5.07
C GLN A 144 -5.01 1.54 -3.79
N ARG A 145 -6.28 1.25 -3.95
CA ARG A 145 -7.19 0.93 -2.85
C ARG A 145 -8.00 -0.29 -3.22
N ILE A 146 -8.01 -1.27 -2.34
CA ILE A 146 -8.65 -2.56 -2.55
C ILE A 146 -9.68 -2.76 -1.45
N ALA A 147 -10.91 -3.07 -1.83
CA ALA A 147 -11.94 -3.50 -0.91
C ALA A 147 -12.41 -4.91 -1.30
N HIS A 148 -12.26 -5.86 -0.38
CA HIS A 148 -13.01 -7.11 -0.39
C HIS A 148 -14.39 -6.88 0.23
N GLN A 149 -15.14 -7.94 0.51
CA GLN A 149 -16.42 -7.83 1.20
C GLN A 149 -16.24 -7.07 2.53
N THR A 150 -17.03 -6.01 2.71
CA THR A 150 -17.00 -5.10 3.86
C THR A 150 -18.32 -4.33 3.94
N ASP A 151 -18.57 -3.52 4.96
CA ASP A 151 -19.79 -2.72 5.05
C ASP A 151 -19.82 -1.56 4.02
N ALA A 152 -21.00 -1.00 3.80
CA ALA A 152 -21.20 0.04 2.79
C ALA A 152 -20.47 1.36 3.11
N SER A 153 -20.23 1.67 4.40
CA SER A 153 -19.51 2.88 4.81
C SER A 153 -18.02 2.75 4.53
N THR A 154 -17.42 1.62 4.91
CA THR A 154 -16.04 1.28 4.62
C THR A 154 -15.77 1.18 3.12
N SER A 155 -16.69 0.55 2.37
CA SER A 155 -16.63 0.49 0.91
C SER A 155 -16.55 1.90 0.29
N ARG A 156 -17.38 2.84 0.75
CA ARG A 156 -17.37 4.22 0.25
C ARG A 156 -16.07 4.94 0.59
N LEU A 157 -15.51 4.72 1.77
CA LEU A 157 -14.22 5.33 2.12
C LEU A 157 -13.07 4.80 1.26
N VAL A 158 -13.00 3.48 1.07
CA VAL A 158 -11.87 2.82 0.41
C VAL A 158 -11.97 2.91 -1.11
N VAL A 159 -13.12 2.61 -1.71
CA VAL A 159 -13.29 2.56 -3.17
C VAL A 159 -14.27 3.58 -3.72
N GLY A 160 -14.97 4.35 -2.87
CA GLY A 160 -15.88 5.43 -3.30
C GLY A 160 -17.21 4.97 -3.90
N SER A 161 -17.59 3.72 -3.66
CA SER A 161 -18.90 3.13 -3.97
C SER A 161 -19.29 2.18 -2.83
N ASP A 162 -20.54 1.73 -2.76
CA ASP A 162 -20.98 0.71 -1.81
C ASP A 162 -20.89 -0.72 -2.37
N GLU A 163 -20.38 -0.89 -3.59
CA GLU A 163 -20.37 -2.16 -4.32
C GLU A 163 -19.57 -3.28 -3.61
N ALA A 164 -18.60 -2.95 -2.76
CA ALA A 164 -17.86 -3.96 -2.01
C ALA A 164 -18.76 -4.65 -0.97
N SER A 165 -19.80 -3.96 -0.48
CA SER A 165 -20.78 -4.54 0.45
C SER A 165 -21.71 -5.58 -0.18
N LEU A 166 -21.75 -5.62 -1.50
CA LEU A 166 -22.57 -6.57 -2.28
C LEU A 166 -21.76 -7.80 -2.72
N ILE A 167 -20.46 -7.85 -2.42
CA ILE A 167 -19.62 -9.01 -2.74
C ILE A 167 -20.06 -10.19 -1.89
N SER A 168 -20.36 -11.31 -2.54
CA SER A 168 -20.75 -12.57 -1.91
C SER A 168 -19.84 -13.74 -2.30
N THR A 169 -18.96 -13.55 -3.29
CA THR A 169 -18.04 -14.58 -3.76
C THR A 169 -16.67 -14.39 -3.12
N ALA A 170 -16.15 -15.45 -2.51
CA ALA A 170 -14.81 -15.43 -1.93
C ALA A 170 -13.74 -15.06 -2.96
N GLY A 171 -12.76 -14.27 -2.51
CA GLY A 171 -11.67 -13.77 -3.36
C GLY A 171 -12.05 -12.62 -4.27
N GLU A 172 -13.33 -12.26 -4.43
CA GLU A 172 -13.69 -11.05 -5.17
C GLU A 172 -13.33 -9.78 -4.40
N GLY A 173 -12.99 -8.74 -5.15
CA GLY A 173 -12.69 -7.42 -4.61
C GLY A 173 -12.88 -6.32 -5.65
N LEU A 174 -12.79 -5.08 -5.19
CA LEU A 174 -12.78 -3.87 -6.01
C LEU A 174 -11.42 -3.18 -5.86
N LEU A 175 -10.81 -2.83 -6.98
CA LEU A 175 -9.57 -2.05 -7.05
C LEU A 175 -9.87 -0.66 -7.58
N ARG A 176 -9.53 0.37 -6.81
CA ARG A 176 -9.51 1.76 -7.26
C ARG A 176 -8.08 2.26 -7.37
N THR A 177 -7.75 2.87 -8.50
CA THR A 177 -6.45 3.52 -8.71
C THR A 177 -6.63 5.04 -8.66
N ALA A 178 -5.66 5.76 -8.08
CA ALA A 178 -5.66 7.22 -8.09
C ALA A 178 -5.70 7.75 -9.52
N GLY A 179 -6.63 8.67 -9.79
CA GLY A 179 -6.87 9.20 -11.13
C GLY A 179 -7.71 8.29 -12.05
N SER A 180 -8.08 7.08 -11.62
CA SER A 180 -9.10 6.29 -12.31
C SER A 180 -10.51 6.75 -11.94
N GLY A 181 -11.47 6.52 -12.83
CA GLY A 181 -12.89 6.78 -12.59
C GLY A 181 -13.49 5.77 -11.60
N ALA A 182 -14.24 4.80 -12.12
CA ALA A 182 -14.84 3.74 -11.31
C ALA A 182 -13.78 2.73 -10.81
N ALA A 183 -14.09 2.04 -9.71
CA ALA A 183 -13.33 0.90 -9.26
C ALA A 183 -13.53 -0.29 -10.22
N VAL A 184 -12.51 -1.14 -10.36
CA VAL A 184 -12.54 -2.33 -11.21
C VAL A 184 -12.71 -3.57 -10.34
N ARG A 185 -13.67 -4.42 -10.69
CA ARG A 185 -13.85 -5.71 -10.01
C ARG A 185 -12.76 -6.69 -10.42
N PHE A 186 -12.28 -7.49 -9.48
CA PHE A 186 -11.31 -8.55 -9.71
C PHE A 186 -11.60 -9.74 -8.81
N ARG A 187 -10.94 -10.87 -9.07
CA ARG A 187 -10.94 -12.03 -8.18
C ARG A 187 -9.53 -12.52 -7.95
N VAL A 188 -9.14 -12.60 -6.68
CA VAL A 188 -7.88 -13.21 -6.26
C VAL A 188 -7.96 -14.71 -6.55
N ALA A 189 -6.92 -15.25 -7.17
CA ALA A 189 -6.74 -16.69 -7.20
C ALA A 189 -6.05 -17.17 -5.93
N ALA A 190 -6.28 -18.42 -5.57
CA ALA A 190 -5.54 -19.04 -4.47
C ALA A 190 -4.02 -18.90 -4.71
N PRO A 191 -3.17 -18.86 -3.68
CA PRO A 191 -1.72 -18.65 -3.82
C PRO A 191 -1.00 -19.65 -4.75
N ASP A 192 -1.64 -20.79 -5.01
CA ASP A 192 -1.24 -21.88 -5.89
C ASP A 192 -1.95 -21.87 -7.26
N ALA A 193 -2.75 -20.85 -7.56
CA ALA A 193 -3.51 -20.67 -8.78
C ALA A 193 -3.25 -19.30 -9.45
N GLU A 194 -3.42 -19.21 -10.77
CA GLU A 194 -3.23 -17.96 -11.53
C GLU A 194 -4.36 -16.94 -11.26
N ALA A 195 -4.00 -15.71 -10.84
CA ALA A 195 -4.95 -14.62 -10.60
C ALA A 195 -5.75 -14.27 -11.87
N THR A 196 -7.07 -14.11 -11.74
CA THR A 196 -7.97 -13.83 -12.88
C THR A 196 -8.72 -12.51 -12.70
N ILE A 197 -8.61 -11.61 -13.68
CA ILE A 197 -9.38 -10.36 -13.69
C ILE A 197 -10.82 -10.67 -14.10
N VAL A 198 -11.79 -10.32 -13.24
CA VAL A 198 -13.22 -10.43 -13.55
C VAL A 198 -13.66 -9.12 -14.19
N THR A 199 -13.67 -9.07 -15.52
CA THR A 199 -13.89 -7.82 -16.27
C THR A 199 -15.21 -7.12 -15.91
N ALA A 200 -15.11 -5.88 -15.40
CA ALA A 200 -16.11 -4.81 -15.52
C ALA A 200 -15.66 -3.84 -16.65
N PRO A 201 -16.56 -3.04 -17.28
CA PRO A 201 -16.24 -2.27 -18.49
C PRO A 201 -15.03 -1.34 -18.33
N PRO A 202 -14.32 -1.03 -19.42
CA PRO A 202 -13.02 -0.37 -19.38
C PRO A 202 -13.05 1.03 -18.75
N VAL A 203 -12.19 1.24 -17.75
CA VAL A 203 -11.93 2.56 -17.14
C VAL A 203 -10.69 3.18 -17.79
N LYS A 204 -10.82 4.40 -18.34
CA LYS A 204 -9.70 5.17 -18.90
C LYS A 204 -8.76 5.65 -17.79
N LEU A 205 -7.46 5.42 -17.93
CA LEU A 205 -6.42 5.97 -17.06
C LEU A 205 -5.77 7.21 -17.70
N PRO A 206 -5.39 8.25 -16.93
CA PRO A 206 -4.59 9.37 -17.43
C PRO A 206 -3.19 8.93 -17.86
N GLU A 207 -2.62 9.58 -18.89
CA GLU A 207 -1.32 9.23 -19.52
C GLU A 207 -0.12 9.21 -18.54
N ASP A 208 -0.21 9.88 -17.39
CA ASP A 208 0.83 9.93 -16.36
C ASP A 208 0.71 8.86 -15.25
N ALA A 209 -0.28 7.95 -15.33
CA ALA A 209 -0.58 7.02 -14.24
C ALA A 209 0.59 6.10 -13.88
N GLY A 210 1.44 5.73 -14.86
CA GLY A 210 2.61 4.83 -14.70
C GLY A 210 3.57 5.23 -13.57
N LYS A 211 3.58 6.51 -13.17
CA LYS A 211 4.47 7.05 -12.15
C LYS A 211 3.88 7.02 -10.74
N ARG A 212 2.58 6.71 -10.57
CA ARG A 212 1.86 6.83 -9.30
C ARG A 212 1.56 5.51 -8.57
N PHE A 213 1.84 4.33 -9.16
CA PHE A 213 1.32 3.01 -8.74
C PHE A 213 2.01 2.31 -7.54
N TRP A 214 2.11 2.88 -6.34
CA TRP A 214 3.04 2.26 -5.35
C TRP A 214 2.61 2.23 -3.88
N LYS A 215 1.33 2.46 -3.61
CA LYS A 215 0.77 2.44 -2.25
C LYS A 215 -0.56 1.73 -2.30
N THR A 216 -0.70 0.66 -1.54
CA THR A 216 -1.90 -0.18 -1.58
C THR A 216 -2.51 -0.24 -0.20
N MET A 217 -3.76 0.19 -0.11
CA MET A 217 -4.60 -0.03 1.06
C MET A 217 -5.59 -1.15 0.74
N VAL A 218 -5.71 -2.14 1.61
CA VAL A 218 -6.59 -3.30 1.46
C VAL A 218 -7.48 -3.39 2.69
N VAL A 219 -8.79 -3.48 2.48
CA VAL A 219 -9.75 -3.69 3.56
C VAL A 219 -10.71 -4.84 3.25
N GLY A 220 -11.08 -5.63 4.25
CA GLY A 220 -12.10 -6.67 4.13
C GLY A 220 -12.31 -7.50 5.39
N SER A 221 -13.55 -7.95 5.60
CA SER A 221 -13.87 -8.95 6.62
C SER A 221 -13.36 -10.34 6.20
N ARG A 222 -12.98 -11.15 7.19
CA ARG A 222 -12.67 -12.58 6.98
C ARG A 222 -13.92 -13.39 6.64
#